data_AF-A0A9P0CER1-F1
#
_entry.id   AF-A0A9P0CER1-F1
#
_cell.length_a   1.000
_cell.length_b   1.000
_cell.length_c   1.000
_cell.angle_alpha   90.00
_cell.angle_beta   90.00
_cell.angle_gamma   90.00
#
_symmetry.space_group_name_H-M   'P 1'
#
loop_
_entity.id
_entity.type
_entity.pdbx_description
1 polymer ?
#
loop_
_entity_poly.entity_id
_entity_poly.type
_entity_poly.pdbx_seq_one_letter_code
_entity_poly.pdbx_strand_id
1 'polypeptide(L)'
;MLSLIELGSMGVIGGGASRNGRRVGCTGVFGRVFNLSRSTQGTSGRSDSLKRQISRRPSIRLMELDFNPGDTVLISVLRPSRAPSSPYHKMFAISSDELFEVAGLAKQTTPYITKRDKFAASVKANVIKPRPNIPNFIEKGVMIARRMAGVKVTYWYRHCNCYHYTDYLTYGQTFGSSDNFFYQPASVDCPVFATITSETDVSSPEFTLKTKNGKPVILNPLPDE
;
A
#
# COMPACT_ATOMS: atom_id res chain seq x y z
N MET A 1 33.93 -26.56 23.41
CA MET A 1 34.54 -25.54 24.28
C MET A 1 33.72 -24.27 24.12
N LEU A 2 32.89 -23.97 25.12
CA LEU A 2 32.00 -22.79 25.17
C LEU A 2 32.77 -21.64 25.83
N SER A 3 32.88 -20.48 25.16
CA SER A 3 33.35 -19.25 25.79
C SER A 3 32.17 -18.47 26.38
N LEU A 4 32.18 -18.30 27.71
CA LEU A 4 31.42 -17.28 28.41
C LEU A 4 32.04 -15.91 28.14
N ILE A 5 31.21 -14.90 27.88
CA ILE A 5 31.59 -13.48 28.03
C ILE A 5 30.59 -12.83 28.98
N GLU A 6 31.17 -12.18 29.98
CA GLU A 6 30.57 -11.44 31.08
C GLU A 6 29.76 -10.24 30.59
N LEU A 7 28.62 -9.97 31.23
CA LEU A 7 27.99 -8.65 31.24
C LEU A 7 27.89 -8.17 32.68
N GLY A 8 28.69 -7.16 32.98
CA GLY A 8 28.70 -6.43 34.24
C GLY A 8 27.43 -5.60 34.42
N SER A 9 27.05 -5.48 35.69
CA SER A 9 25.87 -4.78 36.20
C SER A 9 26.20 -3.34 36.64
N MET A 10 25.12 -2.58 36.92
CA MET A 10 25.01 -1.37 37.77
C MET A 10 25.38 -0.04 37.08
N GLY A 11 24.62 1.05 37.19
CA GLY A 11 23.39 1.37 37.94
C GLY A 11 23.24 2.90 38.08
N VAL A 12 22.15 3.33 38.76
CA VAL A 12 21.96 4.64 39.45
C VAL A 12 21.42 5.80 38.57
N ILE A 13 20.14 6.22 38.62
CA ILE A 13 19.27 6.93 39.63
C ILE A 13 19.17 8.45 39.36
N GLY A 14 17.93 8.96 39.45
CA GLY A 14 17.57 10.37 39.72
C GLY A 14 16.71 10.96 38.60
N GLY A 15 15.46 11.41 38.77
CA GLY A 15 14.77 11.94 39.94
C GLY A 15 14.42 13.41 39.66
N GLY A 16 13.13 13.79 39.65
CA GLY A 16 12.74 15.21 39.56
C GLY A 16 11.31 15.44 39.08
N ALA A 17 10.36 15.47 40.01
CA ALA A 17 9.04 16.04 39.83
C ALA A 17 9.06 17.55 40.10
N SER A 18 8.23 18.34 39.40
CA SER A 18 7.76 19.63 39.92
C SER A 18 6.37 19.98 39.42
N ARG A 19 5.56 20.52 40.34
CA ARG A 19 4.14 20.87 40.26
C ARG A 19 3.96 22.39 40.10
N ASN A 20 2.74 22.74 39.67
CA ASN A 20 1.91 23.89 40.06
C ASN A 20 1.98 25.23 39.32
N GLY A 21 0.77 25.70 39.02
CA GLY A 21 0.36 27.10 38.90
C GLY A 21 -0.34 27.39 37.57
N ARG A 22 -1.46 28.10 37.45
CA ARG A 22 -2.44 28.69 38.39
C ARG A 22 -3.61 29.16 37.49
N ARG A 23 -4.84 29.15 38.02
CA ARG A 23 -6.05 29.70 37.38
C ARG A 23 -5.95 31.22 37.18
N VAL A 24 -6.50 31.73 36.10
CA VAL A 24 -7.12 33.07 36.03
C VAL A 24 -8.43 32.94 35.28
N GLY A 25 -9.52 33.34 35.92
CA GLY A 25 -10.83 33.52 35.29
C GLY A 25 -11.05 35.00 34.97
N CYS A 26 -11.74 35.27 33.87
CA CYS A 26 -12.42 36.55 33.65
C CYS A 26 -13.86 36.24 33.23
N THR A 27 -14.76 36.81 34.01
CA THR A 27 -16.21 36.90 33.83
C THR A 27 -16.58 37.95 32.78
N GLY A 28 -17.69 37.70 32.08
CA GLY A 28 -18.57 38.75 31.56
C GLY A 28 -18.70 38.77 30.04
N VAL A 29 -19.86 38.33 29.53
CA VAL A 29 -20.92 39.21 28.97
C VAL A 29 -21.92 38.33 28.21
N PHE A 30 -23.19 38.51 28.58
CA PHE A 30 -24.36 37.90 27.95
C PHE A 30 -24.50 38.30 26.47
N GLY A 31 -24.72 37.32 25.60
CA GLY A 31 -25.09 37.52 24.21
C GLY A 31 -25.92 36.34 23.70
N ARG A 32 -27.10 36.66 23.17
CA ARG A 32 -28.22 35.77 22.83
C ARG A 32 -27.90 34.70 21.76
N VAL A 33 -28.51 33.53 21.97
CA VAL A 33 -29.28 32.69 21.03
C VAL A 33 -28.69 32.50 19.62
N PHE A 34 -28.18 31.30 19.35
CA PHE A 34 -28.56 30.54 18.14
C PHE A 34 -28.50 29.03 18.44
N ASN A 35 -29.65 28.39 18.34
CA ASN A 35 -29.80 26.94 18.30
C ASN A 35 -29.24 26.45 16.95
N LEU A 36 -28.10 25.76 16.98
CA LEU A 36 -27.65 24.92 15.88
C LEU A 36 -27.32 23.55 16.45
N SER A 37 -28.27 22.65 16.29
CA SER A 37 -28.17 21.22 16.47
C SER A 37 -26.97 20.69 15.66
N ARG A 38 -25.86 20.46 16.37
CA ARG A 38 -24.68 19.78 15.85
C ARG A 38 -25.04 18.31 15.65
N SER A 39 -25.45 17.99 14.43
CA SER A 39 -25.47 16.62 13.90
C SER A 39 -24.03 16.10 13.86
N THR A 40 -23.68 15.27 14.83
CA THR A 40 -22.49 14.41 14.79
C THR A 40 -22.77 13.25 13.84
N GLN A 41 -22.81 13.53 12.53
CA GLN A 41 -22.65 12.48 11.53
C GLN A 41 -21.17 12.12 11.43
N GLY A 42 -20.83 11.03 12.11
CA GLY A 42 -19.53 10.39 12.04
C GLY A 42 -19.14 10.05 10.61
N THR A 43 -17.89 10.34 10.29
CA THR A 43 -17.21 10.10 9.01
C THR A 43 -16.89 8.62 8.76
N SER A 44 -17.78 7.68 9.11
CA SER A 44 -17.58 6.24 8.86
C SER A 44 -17.94 5.78 7.45
N GLY A 45 -18.57 6.65 6.63
CA GLY A 45 -19.14 6.27 5.33
C GLY A 45 -18.17 6.02 4.17
N ARG A 46 -16.87 6.35 4.31
CA ARG A 46 -15.93 6.29 3.18
C ARG A 46 -15.26 4.93 2.97
N SER A 47 -15.14 4.13 4.04
CA SER A 47 -14.63 2.74 3.97
C SER A 47 -15.66 1.77 3.36
N ASP A 48 -16.93 2.03 3.63
CA ASP A 48 -18.04 1.14 3.30
C ASP A 48 -18.40 1.12 1.81
N SER A 49 -18.23 2.24 1.10
CA SER A 49 -18.58 2.33 -0.32
C SER A 49 -17.63 1.50 -1.21
N LEU A 50 -16.34 1.48 -0.90
CA LEU A 50 -15.33 0.67 -1.59
C LEU A 50 -15.50 -0.83 -1.30
N LYS A 51 -15.78 -1.20 -0.05
CA LYS A 51 -16.12 -2.59 0.32
C LYS A 51 -17.40 -3.07 -0.40
N ARG A 52 -18.42 -2.21 -0.51
CA ARG A 52 -19.67 -2.52 -1.25
C ARG A 52 -19.46 -2.63 -2.76
N GLN A 53 -18.58 -1.82 -3.36
CA GLN A 53 -18.28 -1.91 -4.80
C GLN A 53 -17.57 -3.22 -5.18
N ILE A 54 -16.66 -3.71 -4.34
CA ILE A 54 -15.93 -4.97 -4.59
C ILE A 54 -16.85 -6.19 -4.36
N SER A 55 -17.77 -6.12 -3.39
CA SER A 55 -18.58 -7.26 -2.96
C SER A 55 -19.72 -7.67 -3.92
N ARG A 56 -20.04 -6.89 -4.96
CA ARG A 56 -21.23 -7.15 -5.82
C ARG A 56 -20.95 -7.41 -7.30
N ARG A 57 -19.70 -7.31 -7.76
CA ARG A 57 -19.40 -7.65 -9.16
C ARG A 57 -19.16 -9.15 -9.29
N PRO A 58 -19.82 -9.83 -10.25
CA PRO A 58 -19.50 -11.21 -10.54
C PRO A 58 -18.04 -11.28 -11.00
N SER A 59 -17.26 -12.18 -10.43
CA SER A 59 -15.90 -12.43 -10.91
C SER A 59 -15.98 -13.11 -12.27
N ILE A 60 -15.35 -12.48 -13.27
CA ILE A 60 -15.31 -12.93 -14.67
C ILE A 60 -13.99 -13.66 -14.90
N ARG A 61 -13.89 -14.52 -15.92
CA ARG A 61 -12.61 -15.14 -16.27
C ARG A 61 -11.62 -14.06 -16.66
N LEU A 62 -10.36 -14.16 -16.21
CA LEU A 62 -9.34 -13.15 -16.51
C LEU A 62 -9.15 -12.93 -18.02
N MET A 63 -9.32 -13.98 -18.82
CA MET A 63 -9.22 -13.89 -20.29
C MET A 63 -10.31 -13.01 -20.92
N GLU A 64 -11.48 -12.93 -20.28
CA GLU A 64 -12.66 -12.17 -20.72
C GLU A 64 -12.72 -10.79 -20.03
N LEU A 65 -11.73 -10.46 -19.19
CA LEU A 65 -11.73 -9.27 -18.36
C LEU A 65 -11.05 -8.11 -19.07
N ASP A 66 -11.77 -7.01 -19.26
CA ASP A 66 -11.19 -5.78 -19.80
C ASP A 66 -10.50 -4.97 -18.69
N PHE A 67 -9.20 -4.72 -18.87
CA PHE A 67 -8.41 -3.84 -18.03
C PHE A 67 -7.46 -3.00 -18.88
N ASN A 68 -7.13 -1.82 -18.37
CA ASN A 68 -6.24 -0.84 -18.98
C ASN A 68 -4.99 -0.65 -18.10
N PRO A 69 -3.90 -0.07 -18.64
CA PRO A 69 -2.78 0.39 -17.82
C PRO A 69 -3.26 1.17 -16.58
N GLY A 70 -2.70 0.84 -15.42
CA GLY A 70 -3.03 1.48 -14.15
C GLY A 70 -4.18 0.83 -13.37
N ASP A 71 -4.95 -0.06 -13.98
CA ASP A 71 -5.97 -0.81 -13.27
C ASP A 71 -5.36 -1.78 -12.25
N THR A 72 -6.09 -2.02 -11.16
CA THR A 72 -5.79 -3.11 -10.23
C THR A 72 -6.61 -4.33 -10.59
N VAL A 73 -5.94 -5.43 -10.91
CA VAL A 73 -6.59 -6.73 -11.15
C VAL A 73 -6.51 -7.58 -9.88
N LEU A 74 -7.66 -8.07 -9.43
CA LEU A 74 -7.80 -8.91 -8.24
C LEU A 74 -8.03 -10.36 -8.64
N ILE A 75 -7.21 -11.29 -8.14
CA ILE A 75 -7.45 -12.73 -8.23
C ILE A 75 -7.72 -13.28 -6.82
N SER A 76 -8.69 -14.18 -6.66
CA SER A 76 -8.91 -14.88 -5.38
C SER A 76 -7.82 -15.92 -5.17
N VAL A 77 -7.08 -15.84 -4.05
CA VAL A 77 -5.99 -16.78 -3.73
C VAL A 77 -6.54 -18.09 -3.16
N LEU A 78 -7.65 -18.03 -2.44
CA LEU A 78 -8.38 -19.22 -2.02
C LEU A 78 -9.41 -19.56 -3.10
N ARG A 79 -9.60 -20.86 -3.39
CA ARG A 79 -10.72 -21.41 -4.18
C ARG A 79 -12.03 -20.71 -3.81
N PRO A 80 -13.07 -20.66 -4.68
CA PRO A 80 -14.28 -19.86 -4.46
C PRO A 80 -15.05 -20.36 -3.23
N SER A 81 -14.60 -20.00 -2.05
CA SER A 81 -15.30 -20.17 -0.81
C SER A 81 -16.25 -19.00 -0.72
N ARG A 82 -17.45 -19.27 -0.21
CA ARG A 82 -18.56 -18.33 -0.07
C ARG A 82 -18.26 -17.16 0.90
N ALA A 83 -17.00 -16.95 1.28
CA ALA A 83 -16.58 -15.92 2.19
C ALA A 83 -16.27 -14.61 1.42
N PRO A 84 -16.99 -13.51 1.68
CA PRO A 84 -16.74 -12.21 1.04
C PRO A 84 -15.38 -11.59 1.40
N SER A 85 -14.58 -12.25 2.24
CA SER A 85 -13.27 -11.83 2.74
C SER A 85 -12.11 -12.71 2.27
N SER A 86 -12.29 -13.55 1.24
CA SER A 86 -11.18 -14.33 0.66
C SER A 86 -9.99 -13.40 0.37
N PRO A 87 -8.75 -13.75 0.77
CA PRO A 87 -7.60 -12.92 0.48
C PRO A 87 -7.43 -12.84 -1.04
N TYR A 88 -7.50 -11.62 -1.55
CA TYR A 88 -7.25 -11.35 -2.96
C TYR A 88 -5.77 -11.04 -3.16
N HIS A 89 -5.22 -11.53 -4.25
CA HIS A 89 -3.95 -11.07 -4.77
C HIS A 89 -4.21 -9.86 -5.66
N LYS A 90 -3.49 -8.75 -5.41
CA LYS A 90 -3.52 -7.54 -6.24
C LYS A 90 -2.39 -7.57 -7.24
N MET A 91 -2.72 -7.35 -8.50
CA MET A 91 -1.76 -7.12 -9.58
C MET A 91 -2.01 -5.75 -10.18
N PHE A 92 -0.95 -5.15 -10.71
CA PHE A 92 -1.01 -3.88 -11.42
C PHE A 92 -1.01 -4.14 -12.93
N ALA A 93 -1.99 -3.60 -13.65
CA ALA A 93 -2.03 -3.70 -15.10
C ALA A 93 -1.01 -2.76 -15.74
N ILE A 94 -0.06 -3.34 -16.48
CA ILE A 94 0.94 -2.58 -17.23
C ILE A 94 0.36 -2.18 -18.60
N SER A 95 -0.30 -3.12 -19.27
CA SER A 95 -0.97 -2.95 -20.55
C SER A 95 -2.35 -3.61 -20.50
N SER A 96 -3.01 -3.77 -21.64
CA SER A 96 -4.21 -4.61 -21.75
C SER A 96 -3.89 -6.11 -21.65
N ASP A 97 -2.64 -6.54 -21.80
CA ASP A 97 -2.25 -7.95 -21.81
C ASP A 97 -1.16 -8.31 -20.79
N GLU A 98 -0.55 -7.35 -20.11
CA GLU A 98 0.53 -7.57 -19.14
C GLU A 98 0.12 -7.14 -17.73
N LEU A 99 0.42 -8.03 -16.76
CA LEU A 99 0.18 -7.80 -15.34
C LEU A 99 1.51 -7.87 -14.59
N PHE A 100 1.79 -6.86 -13.77
CA PHE A 100 2.87 -6.86 -12.79
C PHE A 100 2.42 -7.55 -11.51
N GLU A 101 3.20 -8.52 -11.06
CA GLU A 101 2.92 -9.34 -9.90
C GLU A 101 4.02 -9.22 -8.84
N VAL A 102 3.60 -9.12 -7.57
CA VAL A 102 4.49 -9.24 -6.41
C VAL A 102 3.87 -10.20 -5.41
N ALA A 103 4.27 -11.46 -5.45
CA ALA A 103 3.80 -12.50 -4.54
C ALA A 103 4.97 -13.14 -3.80
N GLY A 104 4.77 -13.56 -2.55
CA GLY A 104 5.82 -14.22 -1.77
C GLY A 104 5.32 -14.72 -0.43
N LEU A 105 6.02 -15.71 0.13
CA LEU A 105 5.84 -16.17 1.51
C LEU A 105 7.04 -15.82 2.40
N ALA A 106 8.19 -15.52 1.79
CA ALA A 106 9.41 -15.12 2.48
C ALA A 106 9.49 -13.60 2.65
N LYS A 107 10.47 -13.14 3.46
CA LYS A 107 10.79 -11.72 3.67
C LYS A 107 11.26 -10.98 2.40
N GLN A 108 11.51 -11.72 1.33
CA GLN A 108 11.94 -11.21 0.05
C GLN A 108 11.18 -11.94 -1.07
N THR A 109 11.00 -11.26 -2.18
CA THR A 109 10.49 -11.84 -3.42
C THR A 109 11.14 -11.17 -4.62
N THR A 110 10.88 -11.71 -5.81
CA THR A 110 11.28 -11.12 -7.08
C THR A 110 10.02 -10.87 -7.89
N PRO A 111 9.60 -9.60 -8.07
CA PRO A 111 8.47 -9.26 -8.91
C PRO A 111 8.68 -9.70 -10.35
N TYR A 112 7.60 -9.96 -11.07
CA TYR A 112 7.65 -10.35 -12.47
C TYR A 112 6.44 -9.80 -13.23
N ILE A 113 6.55 -9.83 -14.56
CA ILE A 113 5.49 -9.44 -15.47
C ILE A 113 4.98 -10.70 -16.16
N THR A 114 3.67 -10.88 -16.15
CA THR A 114 3.00 -12.04 -16.74
C THR A 114 2.02 -11.59 -17.80
N LYS A 115 2.09 -12.21 -18.97
CA LYS A 115 1.08 -12.04 -20.01
C LYS A 115 -0.22 -12.73 -19.61
N ARG A 116 -1.36 -12.12 -19.94
CA ARG A 116 -2.70 -12.59 -19.62
C ARG A 116 -2.93 -14.03 -20.07
N ASP A 117 -2.38 -14.41 -21.23
CA ASP A 117 -2.49 -15.75 -21.81
C ASP A 117 -1.75 -16.85 -21.03
N LYS A 118 -0.87 -16.49 -20.09
CA LYS A 118 -0.17 -17.45 -19.22
C LYS A 118 -0.98 -17.87 -18.00
N PHE A 119 -2.08 -17.18 -17.70
CA PHE A 119 -2.97 -17.57 -16.62
C PHE A 119 -3.88 -18.71 -17.07
N ALA A 120 -4.22 -19.62 -16.16
CA ALA A 120 -5.20 -20.66 -16.46
C ALA A 120 -6.56 -20.03 -16.82
N ALA A 121 -7.22 -20.53 -17.86
CA ALA A 121 -8.49 -19.99 -18.35
C ALA A 121 -9.62 -19.98 -17.29
N SER A 122 -9.49 -20.78 -16.24
CA SER A 122 -10.43 -20.86 -15.12
C SER A 122 -10.23 -19.79 -14.04
N VAL A 123 -9.14 -19.00 -14.10
CA VAL A 123 -8.85 -17.94 -13.14
C VAL A 123 -9.94 -16.88 -13.22
N LYS A 124 -10.64 -16.68 -12.10
CA LYS A 124 -11.61 -15.61 -11.95
C LYS A 124 -10.96 -14.37 -11.36
N ALA A 125 -11.27 -13.23 -11.93
CA ALA A 125 -10.70 -11.96 -11.52
C ALA A 125 -11.75 -10.83 -11.50
N ASN A 126 -11.37 -9.74 -10.83
CA ASN A 126 -12.11 -8.47 -10.81
C ASN A 126 -11.16 -7.32 -11.13
N VAL A 127 -11.68 -6.23 -11.69
CA VAL A 127 -10.92 -4.99 -11.92
C VAL A 127 -11.40 -3.91 -10.97
N ILE A 128 -10.45 -3.22 -10.35
CA ILE A 128 -10.64 -1.97 -9.63
C ILE A 128 -9.97 -0.86 -10.45
N LYS A 129 -10.77 0.12 -10.87
CA LYS A 129 -10.28 1.32 -11.55
C LYS A 129 -9.58 2.25 -10.55
N PRO A 130 -8.56 3.03 -10.98
CA PRO A 130 -7.96 4.07 -10.16
C PRO A 130 -9.01 5.03 -9.58
N ARG A 131 -8.80 5.48 -8.35
CA ARG A 131 -9.68 6.43 -7.69
C ARG A 131 -9.60 7.78 -8.42
N PRO A 132 -10.73 8.34 -8.91
CA PRO A 132 -10.71 9.57 -9.70
C PRO A 132 -10.29 10.81 -8.91
N ASN A 133 -10.35 10.75 -7.58
CA ASN A 133 -10.07 11.87 -6.68
C ASN A 133 -8.66 11.82 -6.06
N ILE A 134 -7.79 10.92 -6.53
CA ILE A 134 -6.39 10.83 -6.12
C ILE A 134 -5.55 10.98 -7.38
N PRO A 135 -4.51 11.84 -7.38
CA PRO A 135 -3.56 11.88 -8.49
C PRO A 135 -3.06 10.48 -8.80
N ASN A 136 -3.18 10.07 -10.06
CA ASN A 136 -2.66 8.81 -10.52
C ASN A 136 -1.31 9.04 -11.21
N PHE A 137 -0.46 8.03 -11.13
CA PHE A 137 0.90 8.06 -11.65
C PHE A 137 1.08 6.92 -12.64
N ILE A 138 0.04 6.62 -13.44
CA ILE A 138 -0.04 5.37 -14.23
C ILE A 138 1.19 5.18 -15.11
N GLU A 139 1.57 6.20 -15.89
CA GLU A 139 2.74 6.16 -16.77
C GLU A 139 4.03 5.88 -15.97
N LYS A 140 4.25 6.64 -14.89
CA LYS A 140 5.41 6.41 -14.00
C LYS A 140 5.37 5.04 -13.33
N GLY A 141 4.18 4.57 -12.96
CA GLY A 141 3.92 3.26 -12.40
C GLY A 141 4.29 2.14 -13.37
N VAL A 142 3.92 2.26 -14.64
CA VAL A 142 4.32 1.32 -15.69
C VAL A 142 5.85 1.26 -15.82
N MET A 143 6.52 2.41 -15.87
CA MET A 143 7.98 2.48 -15.94
C MET A 143 8.63 1.82 -14.72
N ILE A 144 8.17 2.16 -13.51
CA ILE A 144 8.68 1.56 -12.26
C ILE A 144 8.43 0.04 -12.26
N ALA A 145 7.25 -0.42 -12.67
CA ALA A 145 6.91 -1.85 -12.70
C ALA A 145 7.83 -2.64 -13.64
N ARG A 146 8.10 -2.11 -14.84
CA ARG A 146 9.05 -2.71 -15.80
C ARG A 146 10.46 -2.81 -15.22
N ARG A 147 10.95 -1.74 -14.59
CA ARG A 147 12.28 -1.70 -13.96
C ARG A 147 12.38 -2.59 -12.71
N MET A 148 11.27 -2.79 -11.99
CA MET A 148 11.24 -3.61 -10.78
C MET A 148 11.16 -5.10 -11.06
N ALA A 149 10.66 -5.50 -12.24
CA ALA A 149 10.61 -6.89 -12.64
C ALA A 149 12.01 -7.51 -12.64
N GLY A 150 12.18 -8.67 -11.99
CA GLY A 150 13.47 -9.35 -11.84
C GLY A 150 14.35 -8.83 -10.69
N VAL A 151 13.97 -7.74 -10.01
CA VAL A 151 14.74 -7.18 -8.88
C VAL A 151 14.29 -7.81 -7.57
N LYS A 152 15.22 -8.24 -6.73
CA LYS A 152 14.89 -8.77 -5.40
C LYS A 152 14.42 -7.65 -4.49
N VAL A 153 13.18 -7.71 -4.02
CA VAL A 153 12.56 -6.71 -3.14
C VAL A 153 12.11 -7.32 -1.83
N THR A 154 11.96 -6.47 -0.80
CA THR A 154 11.38 -6.87 0.48
C THR A 154 9.91 -7.26 0.28
N TYR A 155 9.50 -8.36 0.91
CA TYR A 155 8.10 -8.76 0.96
C TYR A 155 7.72 -9.18 2.38
N TRP A 156 6.72 -8.52 2.96
CA TRP A 156 6.14 -8.89 4.24
C TRP A 156 4.63 -8.97 4.08
N TYR A 157 4.06 -10.12 4.42
CA TYR A 157 2.66 -10.43 4.18
C TYR A 157 1.67 -9.34 4.62
N ARG A 158 1.98 -8.57 5.68
CA ARG A 158 1.12 -7.47 6.17
C ARG A 158 1.65 -6.06 5.89
N HIS A 159 2.97 -5.87 5.90
CA HIS A 159 3.60 -4.55 5.92
C HIS A 159 4.36 -4.18 4.65
N CYS A 160 4.53 -5.09 3.69
CA CYS A 160 5.15 -4.79 2.40
C CYS A 160 4.74 -5.87 1.41
N ASN A 161 3.52 -5.79 0.89
CA ASN A 161 2.89 -6.85 0.11
C ASN A 161 2.32 -6.32 -1.20
N CYS A 162 1.67 -7.18 -1.98
CA CYS A 162 1.04 -6.82 -3.26
C CYS A 162 0.13 -5.57 -3.19
N TYR A 163 -0.51 -5.28 -2.06
CA TYR A 163 -1.33 -4.08 -1.89
C TYR A 163 -0.49 -2.80 -1.90
N HIS A 164 0.65 -2.82 -1.21
CA HIS A 164 1.57 -1.69 -1.15
C HIS A 164 2.16 -1.40 -2.54
N TYR A 165 2.68 -2.43 -3.20
CA TYR A 165 3.26 -2.27 -4.54
C TYR A 165 2.21 -1.77 -5.53
N THR A 166 1.01 -2.36 -5.56
CA THR A 166 -0.03 -1.93 -6.50
C THR A 166 -0.52 -0.50 -6.25
N ASP A 167 -0.76 -0.13 -4.99
CA ASP A 167 -1.18 1.24 -4.67
C ASP A 167 -0.06 2.25 -4.98
N TYR A 168 1.21 1.90 -4.72
CA TYR A 168 2.35 2.73 -5.07
C TYR A 168 2.48 2.96 -6.58
N LEU A 169 2.37 1.91 -7.39
CA LEU A 169 2.43 2.04 -8.85
C LEU A 169 1.26 2.84 -9.41
N THR A 170 0.09 2.77 -8.76
CA THR A 170 -1.10 3.50 -9.21
C THR A 170 -1.09 4.97 -8.78
N TYR A 171 -0.70 5.26 -7.55
CA TYR A 171 -0.91 6.56 -6.88
C TYR A 171 0.37 7.21 -6.36
N GLY A 172 1.52 6.59 -6.60
CA GLY A 172 2.81 7.07 -6.14
C GLY A 172 3.06 6.96 -4.64
N GLN A 173 2.12 6.38 -3.89
CA GLN A 173 2.18 6.22 -2.43
C GLN A 173 1.34 5.04 -1.97
N THR A 174 1.50 4.63 -0.72
CA THR A 174 0.72 3.56 -0.10
C THR A 174 -0.31 4.11 0.89
N PHE A 175 -1.40 3.38 1.11
CA PHE A 175 -2.53 3.77 1.96
C PHE A 175 -2.83 2.72 3.04
N GLY A 176 -1.80 2.00 3.49
CA GLY A 176 -1.94 1.00 4.56
C GLY A 176 -2.54 1.62 5.83
N SER A 177 -3.31 0.83 6.57
CA SER A 177 -4.03 1.25 7.78
C SER A 177 -3.83 0.23 8.90
N SER A 178 -3.63 0.72 10.13
CA SER A 178 -3.50 -0.13 11.32
C SER A 178 -4.70 -1.03 11.56
N ASP A 179 -5.86 -0.66 11.04
CA ASP A 179 -7.11 -1.40 11.24
C ASP A 179 -7.33 -2.47 10.16
N ASN A 180 -6.48 -2.52 9.13
CA ASN A 180 -6.55 -3.51 8.07
C ASN A 180 -5.43 -4.54 8.21
N PHE A 181 -5.77 -5.73 8.70
CA PHE A 181 -4.81 -6.79 9.00
C PHE A 181 -3.94 -7.22 7.80
N PHE A 182 -4.49 -7.21 6.58
CA PHE A 182 -3.77 -7.59 5.36
C PHE A 182 -3.13 -6.40 4.64
N TYR A 183 -3.37 -5.18 5.11
CA TYR A 183 -2.83 -3.96 4.51
C TYR A 183 -2.49 -2.94 5.60
N GLN A 184 -1.57 -3.35 6.49
CA GLN A 184 -1.01 -2.50 7.53
C GLN A 184 -0.13 -1.41 6.90
N PRO A 185 0.25 -0.34 7.63
CA PRO A 185 1.20 0.63 7.12
C PRO A 185 2.51 -0.02 6.67
N ALA A 186 3.09 0.55 5.61
CA ALA A 186 4.34 0.08 5.02
C ALA A 186 5.45 -0.01 6.08
N SER A 187 6.17 -1.14 6.13
CA SER A 187 7.31 -1.29 7.02
C SER A 187 8.46 -0.37 6.59
N VAL A 188 9.36 -0.10 7.54
CA VAL A 188 10.50 0.80 7.34
C VAL A 188 11.47 0.33 6.24
N ASP A 189 11.48 -0.97 5.95
CA ASP A 189 12.30 -1.64 4.94
C ASP A 189 11.55 -1.89 3.62
N CYS A 190 10.29 -1.43 3.51
CA CYS A 190 9.54 -1.55 2.27
C CYS A 190 10.08 -0.57 1.21
N PRO A 191 10.44 -1.04 0.00
CA PRO A 191 11.00 -0.18 -1.06
C PRO A 191 10.04 0.93 -1.50
N VAL A 192 8.73 0.65 -1.43
CA VAL A 192 7.66 1.57 -1.83
C VAL A 192 7.18 2.47 -0.69
N PHE A 193 8.09 2.83 0.22
CA PHE A 193 7.78 3.71 1.36
C PHE A 193 7.76 5.19 0.95
N ALA A 194 8.77 5.64 0.21
CA ALA A 194 8.92 7.04 -0.17
C ALA A 194 8.00 7.42 -1.33
N THR A 195 7.13 8.40 -1.10
CA THR A 195 6.18 8.91 -2.11
C THR A 195 6.89 9.48 -3.35
N ILE A 196 6.38 9.16 -4.54
CA ILE A 196 6.71 9.86 -5.77
C ILE A 196 5.72 10.99 -6.03
N THR A 197 6.21 12.05 -6.64
CA THR A 197 5.44 13.25 -7.01
C THR A 197 5.46 13.47 -8.52
N SER A 198 4.73 14.49 -8.99
CA SER A 198 4.73 14.92 -10.40
C SER A 198 6.14 15.26 -10.90
N GLU A 199 7.01 15.73 -10.02
CA GLU A 199 8.37 16.17 -10.32
C GLU A 199 9.39 15.02 -10.25
N THR A 200 9.02 13.86 -9.71
CA THR A 200 9.94 12.72 -9.61
C THR A 200 10.24 12.15 -11.00
N ASP A 201 11.48 12.27 -11.44
CA ASP A 201 11.93 11.64 -12.69
C ASP A 201 12.20 10.14 -12.49
N VAL A 202 11.27 9.31 -12.98
CA VAL A 202 11.38 7.84 -12.93
C VAL A 202 12.03 7.26 -14.20
N SER A 203 12.24 8.10 -15.21
CA SER A 203 12.90 7.74 -16.47
C SER A 203 14.42 7.73 -16.34
N SER A 204 14.96 8.54 -15.42
CA SER A 204 16.38 8.58 -15.13
C SER A 204 16.95 7.19 -14.83
N PRO A 205 18.08 6.80 -15.44
CA PRO A 205 18.74 5.52 -15.14
C PRO A 205 19.15 5.43 -13.67
N GLU A 206 19.39 6.56 -13.01
CA GLU A 206 19.79 6.65 -11.60
C GLU A 206 18.60 6.58 -10.63
N PHE A 207 17.36 6.57 -11.12
CA PHE A 207 16.20 6.46 -10.26
C PHE A 207 16.21 5.14 -9.47
N THR A 208 16.02 5.26 -8.15
CA THR A 208 15.93 4.14 -7.21
C THR A 208 14.69 4.32 -6.34
N LEU A 209 14.08 3.20 -5.94
CA LEU A 209 13.12 3.25 -4.83
C LEU A 209 13.85 3.52 -3.52
N LYS A 210 13.15 4.06 -2.51
CA LYS A 210 13.73 4.39 -1.22
C LYS A 210 12.89 3.85 -0.08
N THR A 211 13.54 3.11 0.81
CA THR A 211 12.92 2.72 2.09
C THR A 211 12.76 3.92 3.01
N LYS A 212 12.09 3.77 4.16
CA LYS A 212 11.90 4.85 5.13
C LYS A 212 13.21 5.47 5.59
N ASN A 213 14.25 4.65 5.71
CA ASN A 213 15.57 5.09 6.19
C ASN A 213 16.46 5.62 5.05
N GLY A 214 15.89 5.85 3.86
CA GLY A 214 16.61 6.37 2.70
C GLY A 214 17.51 5.35 2.00
N LYS A 215 17.47 4.07 2.37
CA LYS A 215 18.24 3.03 1.69
C LYS A 215 17.72 2.87 0.25
N PRO A 216 18.57 3.03 -0.78
CA PRO A 216 18.14 2.85 -2.15
C PRO A 216 17.92 1.38 -2.49
N VAL A 217 16.91 1.11 -3.32
CA VAL A 217 16.71 -0.16 -4.01
C VAL A 217 16.90 0.12 -5.50
N ILE A 218 18.02 -0.37 -6.02
CA ILE A 218 18.43 -0.21 -7.41
C ILE A 218 17.48 -1.05 -8.27
N LEU A 219 16.90 -0.41 -9.28
CA LEU A 219 16.04 -1.07 -10.26
C LEU A 219 16.80 -1.36 -11.55
N ASN A 220 16.26 -2.26 -12.37
CA ASN A 220 16.78 -2.49 -13.71
C ASN A 220 16.64 -1.21 -14.57
N PRO A 221 17.45 -1.05 -15.64
CA PRO A 221 17.19 -0.03 -16.65
C PRO A 221 15.82 -0.26 -17.29
N LEU A 222 15.28 0.78 -17.94
CA LEU A 222 14.13 0.59 -18.82
C LEU A 222 14.54 -0.31 -19.98
N PRO A 223 13.67 -1.22 -20.44
CA PRO A 223 13.92 -1.95 -21.67
C PRO A 223 14.03 -0.96 -22.82
N ASP A 224 14.95 -1.20 -23.75
CA ASP A 224 15.01 -0.46 -25.01
C ASP A 224 13.67 -0.66 -25.75
N GLU A 225 13.01 0.44 -26.12
CA GLU A 225 11.75 0.43 -26.88
C GLU A 225 11.94 -0.02 -28.34
#